data_AF-A0A354MJX2-F1
#
_entry.id   AF-A0A354MJX2-F1
#
_cell.length_a   1.000
_cell.length_b   1.000
_cell.length_c   1.000
_cell.angle_alpha   90.00
_cell.angle_beta   90.00
_cell.angle_gamma   90.00
#
_symmetry.space_group_name_H-M   'P 1'
#
loop_
_entity.id
_entity.type
_entity.pdbx_description
1 polymer ?
#
loop_
_entity_poly.entity_id
_entity_poly.type
_entity_poly.pdbx_seq_one_letter_code
_entity_poly.pdbx_strand_id
1 'polypeptide(L)' 'MATIKFKTNAKCGGCVAAIGAKLNTLMASDDWSIDLADPNKVLEVKVDLAPAIVIAAVKEAGFKAEQL' A
#
# COMPACT_ATOMS: atom_id res chain seq x y z
N MET A 1 -11.71 -8.53 10.73
CA MET A 1 -10.37 -7.98 10.43
C MET A 1 -10.57 -6.55 9.97
N ALA A 2 -9.77 -5.62 10.46
CA ALA A 2 -9.81 -4.24 9.98
C ALA A 2 -9.12 -4.21 8.61
N THR A 3 -9.83 -3.71 7.60
CA THR A 3 -9.29 -3.51 6.26
C THR A 3 -9.23 -2.02 6.01
N ILE A 4 -8.02 -1.50 5.81
CA ILE A 4 -7.78 -0.07 5.56
C ILE A 4 -7.38 0.08 4.09
N LYS A 5 -7.94 1.10 3.44
CA LYS A 5 -7.67 1.40 2.04
C LYS A 5 -6.92 2.71 1.91
N PHE A 6 -6.04 2.77 0.93
CA PHE A 6 -5.27 3.95 0.61
C PHE A 6 -5.30 4.19 -0.89
N LYS A 7 -5.50 5.44 -1.28
CA LYS A 7 -5.22 5.91 -2.63
C LYS A 7 -3.71 6.00 -2.80
N THR A 8 -3.18 5.45 -3.89
CA THR A 8 -1.74 5.56 -4.20
C THR A 8 -1.49 6.22 -5.56
N ASN A 9 -0.23 6.55 -5.85
CA ASN A 9 0.20 7.00 -7.18
C ASN A 9 0.95 5.92 -7.97
N ALA A 10 0.84 4.65 -7.59
CA ALA A 10 1.46 3.54 -8.33
C ALA A 10 0.84 3.41 -9.73
N LYS A 11 1.67 3.28 -10.77
CA LYS A 11 1.20 3.25 -12.17
C LYS A 11 1.59 1.98 -12.93
N CYS A 12 2.37 1.10 -12.32
CA CYS A 12 3.04 0.01 -13.02
C CYS A 12 3.31 -1.17 -12.09
N GLY A 13 3.49 -2.37 -12.65
CA GLY A 13 3.82 -3.56 -11.84
C GLY A 13 5.14 -3.40 -11.06
N GLY A 14 6.14 -2.73 -11.63
CA GLY A 14 7.39 -2.41 -10.91
C GLY A 14 7.18 -1.43 -9.74
N CYS A 15 6.20 -0.54 -9.86
CA CYS A 15 5.80 0.40 -8.81
C CYS A 15 5.19 -0.36 -7.63
N VAL A 16 4.35 -1.35 -7.92
CA VAL A 16 3.76 -2.25 -6.92
C VAL A 16 4.84 -3.08 -6.23
N ALA A 17 5.82 -3.60 -6.98
CA ALA A 17 6.93 -4.36 -6.40
C ALA A 17 7.78 -3.51 -5.44
N ALA A 18 8.05 -2.25 -5.79
CA ALA A 18 8.82 -1.33 -4.94
C ALA A 18 8.08 -0.98 -3.63
N ILE A 19 6.77 -0.69 -3.72
CA ILE A 19 5.92 -0.48 -2.53
C ILE A 19 5.85 -1.76 -1.70
N GLY A 20 5.64 -2.89 -2.35
CA GLY A 20 5.54 -4.20 -1.72
C GLY A 20 6.80 -4.60 -0.96
N ALA A 21 7.98 -4.27 -1.48
CA ALA A 21 9.24 -4.51 -0.78
C ALA A 21 9.31 -3.79 0.57
N LYS A 22 8.67 -2.62 0.71
CA LYS A 22 8.56 -1.90 2.00
C LYS A 22 7.44 -2.45 2.88
N LEU A 23 6.28 -2.77 2.31
CA LEU A 23 5.17 -3.34 3.08
C LEU A 23 5.50 -4.72 3.64
N ASN A 24 6.25 -5.54 2.89
CA ASN A 24 6.69 -6.87 3.30
C ASN A 24 7.68 -6.86 4.50
N THR A 25 8.23 -5.70 4.89
CA THR A 25 9.00 -5.60 6.14
C THR A 25 8.12 -5.36 7.37
N LEU A 26 6.83 -5.05 7.16
CA LEU A 26 5.87 -4.70 8.20
C LEU A 26 4.75 -5.74 8.35
N MET A 27 4.38 -6.43 7.26
CA MET A 27 3.29 -7.40 7.20
C MET A 27 3.58 -8.49 6.17
N ALA A 28 2.78 -9.56 6.14
CA ALA A 28 2.92 -10.60 5.12
C ALA A 28 2.44 -10.09 3.75
N SER A 29 2.93 -10.68 2.66
CA SER A 29 2.50 -10.28 1.31
C SER A 29 1.02 -10.53 1.04
N ASP A 30 0.39 -11.47 1.74
CA ASP A 30 -1.05 -11.74 1.64
C ASP A 30 -1.92 -10.71 2.38
N ASP A 31 -1.31 -9.90 3.25
CA ASP A 31 -1.99 -8.88 4.06
C ASP A 31 -2.19 -7.57 3.30
N TRP A 32 -1.64 -7.43 2.09
CA TRP A 32 -1.83 -6.23 1.28
C TRP A 32 -2.00 -6.53 -0.21
N SER A 33 -2.65 -5.64 -0.93
CA SER A 33 -2.72 -5.71 -2.40
C SER A 33 -2.91 -4.33 -3.00
N ILE A 34 -2.41 -4.11 -4.22
CA ILE A 34 -2.64 -2.87 -4.98
C ILE A 34 -3.46 -3.18 -6.22
N ASP A 35 -4.66 -2.60 -6.28
CA ASP A 35 -5.49 -2.62 -7.47
C ASP A 35 -5.09 -1.49 -8.42
N LEU A 36 -4.35 -1.84 -9.48
CA LEU A 36 -3.97 -0.90 -10.53
C LEU A 36 -5.10 -0.63 -11.55
N ALA A 37 -6.15 -1.45 -11.59
CA ALA A 37 -7.32 -1.22 -12.44
C ALA A 37 -8.18 -0.08 -11.88
N ASP A 38 -8.22 0.07 -10.55
CA ASP A 38 -8.90 1.19 -9.91
C ASP A 38 -8.25 2.55 -10.30
N PRO A 39 -9.03 3.58 -10.67
CA PRO A 39 -8.50 4.90 -11.02
C PRO A 39 -7.71 5.57 -9.88
N ASN A 40 -8.01 5.25 -8.63
CA ASN A 40 -7.31 5.70 -7.43
C ASN A 40 -6.13 4.80 -7.02
N LYS A 41 -5.88 3.70 -7.74
CA LYS A 41 -4.75 2.79 -7.49
C LYS A 41 -4.73 2.34 -6.04
N VAL A 42 -5.80 1.65 -5.65
CA VAL A 42 -6.13 1.38 -4.25
C VAL A 42 -5.19 0.35 -3.68
N LEU A 43 -4.46 0.72 -2.62
CA LEU A 43 -3.76 -0.19 -1.73
C LEU A 43 -4.73 -0.63 -0.63
N GLU A 44 -5.01 -1.92 -0.54
CA GLU A 44 -5.76 -2.53 0.55
C GLU A 44 -4.78 -3.18 1.54
N VAL A 45 -4.99 -2.98 2.84
CA VAL A 45 -4.20 -3.55 3.94
C VAL A 45 -5.15 -4.23 4.93
N LYS A 46 -4.88 -5.48 5.31
CA LYS A 46 -5.76 -6.36 6.11
C LYS A 46 -5.27 -6.59 7.55
N VAL A 47 -4.27 -5.83 7.97
CA VAL A 47 -3.69 -5.90 9.32
C VAL A 47 -4.04 -4.67 10.15
N ASP A 48 -4.04 -4.83 11.46
CA ASP A 48 -4.29 -3.76 12.42
C ASP A 48 -3.01 -2.92 12.63
N LEU A 49 -2.65 -2.15 11.60
CA LEU A 49 -1.56 -1.19 11.64
C LEU A 49 -2.11 0.23 11.60
N ALA A 50 -1.45 1.13 12.33
CA ALA A 50 -1.77 2.55 12.25
C ALA A 50 -1.60 3.04 10.80
N PRO A 51 -2.58 3.77 10.23
CA PRO A 51 -2.52 4.25 8.85
C PRO A 51 -1.24 5.04 8.52
N ALA A 52 -0.73 5.79 9.50
CA ALA A 52 0.50 6.57 9.37
C ALA A 52 1.74 5.68 9.07
N ILE A 53 1.80 4.46 9.59
CA ILE A 53 2.90 3.51 9.35
C ILE A 53 2.87 3.06 7.89
N VAL A 54 1.68 2.72 7.36
CA VAL A 54 1.52 2.32 5.96
C VAL A 54 1.88 3.47 5.02
N ILE A 55 1.42 4.69 5.32
CA ILE A 55 1.73 5.89 4.52
C ILE A 55 3.24 6.16 4.52
N ALA A 56 3.91 6.03 5.66
CA ALA A 56 5.35 6.19 5.75
C ALA A 56 6.11 5.17 4.89
N ALA A 57 5.74 3.89 4.95
CA ALA A 57 6.36 2.83 4.14
C ALA A 57 6.20 3.08 2.63
N VAL A 58 5.02 3.49 2.18
CA VAL A 58 4.76 3.86 0.78
C VAL A 58 5.61 5.08 0.38
N LYS A 59 5.76 6.06 1.27
CA LYS A 59 6.60 7.25 1.05
C LYS A 59 8.08 6.91 0.98
N GLU A 60 8.57 5.99 1.80
CA GLU A 60 9.94 5.48 1.75
C GLU A 60 10.24 4.70 0.47
N ALA A 61 9.23 4.09 -0.15
CA ALA A 61 9.35 3.52 -1.49
C ALA A 61 9.38 4.59 -2.61
N GLY A 62 9.19 5.87 -2.29
CA GLY A 62 9.17 6.97 -3.26
C GLY A 62 7.77 7.29 -3.83
N PHE A 63 6.70 6.78 -3.19
CA PHE A 63 5.32 6.93 -3.65
C PHE A 63 4.48 7.76 -2.68
N LYS A 64 3.24 8.08 -3.06
CA LYS A 64 2.27 8.77 -2.19
C LYS A 64 1.16 7.80 -1.83
N ALA A 65 0.73 7.83 -0.57
CA ALA A 65 -0.45 7.15 -0.09
C ALA A 65 -1.31 8.10 0.76
N GLU A 66 -2.62 8.07 0.55
CA GLU A 66 -3.61 8.84 1.31
C GLU A 66 -4.73 7.89 1.72
N GLN A 67 -5.10 7.87 3.00
CA GLN A 67 -6.15 6.99 3.49
C GLN A 67 -7.50 7.35 2.85
N LEU A 68 -8.26 6.32 2.48
CA LEU A 68 -9.63 6.41 1.94
C LEU A 68 -10.68 6.14 3.02
#